data_AF-A0A2P6W3F4-F1
#
_entry.id   AF-A0A2P6W3F4-F1
#
_cell.length_a   1.000
_cell.length_b   1.000
_cell.length_c   1.000
_cell.angle_alpha   90.00
_cell.angle_beta   90.00
_cell.angle_gamma   90.00
#
_symmetry.space_group_name_H-M   'P 1'
#
loop_
_entity.id
_entity.type
_entity.pdbx_description
1 polymer ?
#
loop_
_entity_poly.entity_id
_entity_poly.type
_entity_poly.pdbx_seq_one_letter_code
_entity_poly.pdbx_strand_id
1 'polypeptide(L)'
;MELSKFCPRCGRETEELYGGEKKLCPNCYPDKNDLLEIPEVVEIDVCSTCGRMRKKGEWIEEYTLEEQLGIKFQDFAEEDVQMELQYWEEDNKMFVRVHAFKDEMKGEYDTELRVKKHQCENCSRFHGGFYKVKMQLRGEQNGR
;
A
#
# COMPACT_ATOMS: atom_id res chain seq x y z
N MET A 1 29.49 32.75 5.07
CA MET A 1 28.45 32.96 6.09
C MET A 1 27.25 32.17 5.61
N GLU A 2 26.99 31.02 6.24
CA GLU A 2 25.73 30.30 6.04
C GLU A 2 24.62 31.15 6.67
N LEU A 3 23.64 31.54 5.87
CA LEU A 3 22.49 32.29 6.34
C LEU A 3 21.49 31.29 6.88
N SER A 4 21.55 31.02 8.19
CA SER A 4 20.49 30.27 8.86
C SER A 4 19.18 31.05 8.74
N LYS A 5 18.13 30.36 8.27
CA LYS A 5 16.78 30.92 8.16
C LYS A 5 16.04 30.65 9.47
N PHE A 6 15.11 31.52 9.83
CA PHE A 6 14.34 31.38 11.07
C PHE A 6 12.90 30.97 10.78
N CYS A 7 12.41 29.96 11.50
CA CYS A 7 11.01 29.54 11.38
C CYS A 7 10.07 30.53 12.10
N PRO A 8 9.11 31.17 11.42
CA PRO A 8 8.19 32.13 12.02
C PRO A 8 7.21 31.49 13.02
N ARG A 9 7.10 30.16 13.07
CA ARG A 9 6.22 29.44 14.00
C ARG A 9 6.90 29.01 15.30
N CYS A 10 8.06 28.35 15.20
CA CYS A 10 8.74 27.77 16.37
C CYS A 10 10.04 28.49 16.76
N GLY A 11 10.52 29.39 15.91
CA GLY A 11 11.72 30.17 16.14
C GLY A 11 13.04 29.38 16.16
N ARG A 12 13.09 28.23 15.48
CA ARG A 12 14.35 27.52 15.26
C ARG A 12 15.05 28.05 14.02
N GLU A 13 16.37 28.09 14.09
CA GLU A 13 17.24 28.21 12.92
C GLU A 13 17.23 26.92 12.12
N THR A 14 17.18 27.05 10.79
CA THR A 14 17.10 25.95 9.83
C THR A 14 17.76 26.38 8.53
N GLU A 15 18.30 25.44 7.78
CA GLU A 15 18.93 25.72 6.47
C GLU A 15 17.84 26.02 5.42
N GLU A 16 16.71 25.32 5.53
CA GLU A 16 15.61 25.38 4.58
C GLU A 16 14.26 25.69 5.23
N LEU A 17 13.39 26.36 4.44
CA LEU A 17 12.01 26.64 4.82
C LEU A 17 11.07 26.27 3.66
N TYR A 18 9.98 25.59 4.00
CA TYR A 18 9.02 24.99 3.08
C TYR A 18 7.69 25.76 3.07
N GLY A 19 6.93 25.68 1.97
CA GLY A 19 5.61 26.31 1.81
C GLY A 19 5.60 27.60 0.97
N GLY A 20 4.40 28.13 0.74
CA GLY A 20 4.16 29.34 -0.07
C GLY A 20 4.23 30.63 0.75
N GLU A 21 3.07 31.09 1.24
CA GLU A 21 2.94 32.36 1.97
C GLU A 21 3.62 32.35 3.35
N LYS A 22 3.58 31.22 4.05
CA LYS A 22 4.27 31.01 5.33
C LYS A 22 5.33 29.95 5.16
N LYS A 23 6.59 30.39 5.11
CA LYS A 23 7.78 29.55 5.05
C LYS A 23 8.03 28.94 6.44
N LEU A 24 7.89 27.62 6.59
CA LEU A 24 8.03 26.88 7.85
C LEU A 24 9.24 25.94 7.81
N CYS A 25 9.85 25.64 8.98
CA CYS A 25 10.92 24.64 9.05
C CYS A 25 10.38 23.21 8.82
N PRO A 26 11.25 22.24 8.50
CA PRO A 26 10.84 20.86 8.24
C PRO A 26 9.99 20.22 9.35
N ASN A 27 10.21 20.59 10.62
CA ASN A 27 9.41 20.08 11.74
C ASN A 27 8.02 20.72 11.85
N CYS A 28 7.84 21.95 11.36
CA CYS A 28 6.59 22.70 11.49
C CYS A 28 5.68 22.58 10.28
N TYR A 29 6.24 22.20 9.13
CA TYR A 29 5.51 22.12 7.87
C TYR A 29 4.47 20.98 7.86
N PRO A 30 4.79 19.74 8.33
CA PRO A 30 3.85 18.62 8.37
C PRO A 30 2.61 18.86 9.24
N ASP A 31 2.69 19.73 10.26
CA ASP A 31 1.56 20.06 11.14
C ASP A 31 0.41 20.82 10.43
N LYS A 32 0.67 21.35 9.24
CA LYS A 32 -0.30 22.15 8.47
C LYS A 32 -0.46 21.70 7.03
N ASN A 33 0.45 20.89 6.53
CA ASN A 33 0.45 20.43 5.16
C ASN A 33 0.87 18.97 5.16
N ASP A 34 0.08 18.13 4.52
CA ASP A 34 0.41 16.72 4.39
C ASP A 34 1.50 16.51 3.34
N LEU A 35 2.41 15.58 3.62
CA LEU A 35 3.40 15.09 2.66
C LEU A 35 2.78 14.09 1.68
N LEU A 36 1.71 13.40 2.08
CA LEU A 36 1.00 12.39 1.31
C LEU A 36 -0.51 12.53 1.53
N GLU A 37 -1.29 12.26 0.50
CA GLU A 37 -2.75 12.19 0.59
C GLU A 37 -3.20 10.74 0.80
N ILE A 38 -3.17 10.27 2.05
CA ILE A 38 -3.63 8.91 2.42
C ILE A 38 -5.09 8.98 2.90
N PRO A 39 -6.01 8.21 2.29
CA PRO A 39 -7.40 8.19 2.75
C PRO A 39 -7.54 7.45 4.08
N GLU A 40 -8.60 7.77 4.85
CA GLU A 40 -8.90 7.11 6.14
C GLU A 40 -9.14 5.59 6.01
N VAL A 41 -9.56 5.15 4.82
CA VAL A 41 -9.79 3.72 4.51
C VAL A 41 -9.15 3.37 3.17
N VAL A 42 -8.27 2.38 3.18
CA VAL A 42 -7.68 1.78 1.98
C VAL A 42 -8.25 0.38 1.78
N GLU A 43 -8.71 0.08 0.57
CA GLU A 43 -9.25 -1.22 0.22
C GLU A 43 -8.32 -1.99 -0.74
N ILE A 44 -8.15 -3.28 -0.48
CA ILE A 44 -7.50 -4.23 -1.39
C ILE A 44 -8.42 -5.42 -1.66
N ASP A 45 -8.42 -5.91 -2.89
CA ASP A 45 -9.17 -7.10 -3.29
C ASP A 45 -8.22 -8.30 -3.39
N VAL A 46 -8.54 -9.38 -2.69
CA VAL A 46 -7.70 -10.60 -2.63
C VAL A 46 -8.54 -11.83 -2.95
N CYS A 47 -7.94 -12.77 -3.68
CA CYS A 47 -8.57 -14.03 -4.02
C CYS A 47 -8.72 -14.90 -2.78
N SER A 48 -9.95 -15.28 -2.41
CA SER A 48 -10.22 -16.13 -1.23
C SER A 48 -9.63 -17.55 -1.35
N THR A 49 -9.27 -17.98 -2.55
CA THR A 49 -8.80 -19.35 -2.84
C THR A 49 -7.30 -19.42 -3.04
N CYS A 50 -6.73 -18.52 -3.86
CA CYS A 50 -5.30 -18.56 -4.20
C CYS A 50 -4.48 -17.39 -3.66
N GLY A 51 -5.09 -16.40 -3.01
CA GLY A 51 -4.38 -15.28 -2.41
C GLY A 51 -3.92 -14.17 -3.36
N ARG A 52 -4.13 -14.30 -4.68
CA ARG A 52 -3.79 -13.24 -5.65
C ARG A 52 -4.52 -11.93 -5.36
N MET A 53 -3.84 -10.80 -5.55
CA MET A 53 -4.43 -9.48 -5.44
C MET A 53 -5.03 -9.00 -6.76
N ARG A 54 -6.09 -8.18 -6.71
CA ARG A 54 -6.61 -7.45 -7.87
C ARG A 54 -6.02 -6.05 -7.93
N LYS A 55 -5.40 -5.69 -9.05
CA LYS A 55 -4.93 -4.32 -9.35
C LYS A 55 -5.42 -3.89 -10.72
N LYS A 56 -6.06 -2.71 -10.79
CA LYS A 56 -6.56 -2.10 -12.05
C LYS A 56 -7.35 -3.07 -12.96
N GLY A 57 -8.13 -3.97 -12.34
CA GLY A 57 -8.96 -4.95 -13.03
C GLY A 57 -8.34 -6.33 -13.21
N GLU A 58 -7.02 -6.46 -13.10
CA GLU A 58 -6.27 -7.71 -13.33
C GLU A 58 -5.88 -8.39 -12.01
N TRP A 59 -5.75 -9.73 -12.05
CA TRP A 59 -5.28 -10.52 -10.92
C TRP A 59 -3.77 -10.76 -11.02
N ILE A 60 -3.01 -10.13 -10.13
CA ILE A 60 -1.54 -10.21 -10.07
C ILE A 60 -1.08 -11.26 -9.07
N GLU A 61 0.15 -11.74 -9.24
CA GLU A 61 0.74 -12.82 -8.44
C GLU A 61 1.40 -12.29 -7.16
N GLU A 62 0.67 -11.46 -6.42
CA GLU A 62 1.06 -10.96 -5.10
C GLU A 62 0.23 -11.65 -4.03
N TYR A 63 0.88 -12.32 -3.09
CA TYR A 63 0.25 -13.28 -2.20
C TYR A 63 0.34 -12.89 -0.74
N THR A 64 1.43 -12.23 -0.36
CA THR A 64 1.64 -11.78 1.01
C THR A 64 1.02 -10.40 1.23
N LEU A 65 0.64 -10.11 2.47
CA LEU A 65 0.10 -8.80 2.81
C LEU A 65 1.13 -7.68 2.55
N GLU A 66 2.41 -7.93 2.84
CA GLU A 66 3.49 -6.97 2.61
C GLU A 66 3.62 -6.57 1.13
N GLU A 67 3.68 -7.55 0.23
CA GLU A 67 3.70 -7.31 -1.22
C GLU A 67 2.47 -6.51 -1.68
N GLN A 68 1.29 -6.91 -1.21
CA GLN A 68 0.03 -6.28 -1.55
C GLN A 68 -0.03 -4.83 -1.08
N LEU A 69 0.49 -4.55 0.11
CA LEU A 69 0.58 -3.19 0.64
C LEU A 69 1.59 -2.36 -0.12
N GLY A 70 2.79 -2.88 -0.40
CA GLY A 70 3.77 -2.17 -1.22
C GLY A 70 3.20 -1.75 -2.57
N ILE A 71 2.50 -2.67 -3.23
CA ILE A 71 1.86 -2.42 -4.52
C ILE A 71 0.67 -1.46 -4.43
N LYS A 72 -0.10 -1.49 -3.33
CA LYS A 72 -1.25 -0.60 -3.12
C LYS A 72 -0.82 0.81 -2.76
N PHE A 73 0.12 0.97 -1.84
CA PHE A 73 0.54 2.27 -1.33
C PHE A 73 1.43 3.04 -2.31
N GLN A 74 2.00 2.37 -3.32
CA GLN A 74 2.56 3.05 -4.49
C GLN A 74 1.58 4.00 -5.19
N ASP A 75 0.27 3.75 -5.10
CA ASP A 75 -0.75 4.65 -5.68
C ASP A 75 -0.78 6.02 -4.97
N PHE A 76 -0.18 6.14 -3.76
CA PHE A 76 -0.13 7.37 -2.98
C PHE A 76 1.27 7.99 -2.90
N ALA A 77 2.26 7.42 -3.58
CA ALA A 77 3.63 7.92 -3.52
C ALA A 77 3.75 9.28 -4.22
N GLU A 78 4.36 10.24 -3.55
CA GLU A 78 4.70 11.57 -4.09
C GLU A 78 6.20 11.68 -4.41
N GLU A 79 6.58 12.62 -5.27
CA GLU A 79 7.98 12.83 -5.68
C GLU A 79 8.86 13.23 -4.49
N ASP A 80 10.02 12.56 -4.39
CA ASP A 80 11.00 12.69 -3.30
C ASP A 80 10.46 12.36 -1.90
N VAL A 81 9.35 11.63 -1.80
CA VAL A 81 8.83 11.13 -0.52
C VAL A 81 9.14 9.64 -0.39
N GLN A 82 9.92 9.28 0.61
CA GLN A 82 10.12 7.88 1.00
C GLN A 82 9.03 7.44 1.96
N MET A 83 8.56 6.20 1.81
CA MET A 83 7.52 5.62 2.65
C MET A 83 8.01 4.35 3.33
N GLU A 84 7.73 4.24 4.62
CA GLU A 84 7.83 3.00 5.38
C GLU A 84 6.44 2.63 5.92
N LEU A 85 6.08 1.35 5.81
CA LEU A 85 4.76 0.85 6.20
C LEU A 85 4.88 -0.01 7.46
N GLN A 86 4.05 0.31 8.45
CA GLN A 86 3.80 -0.56 9.60
C GLN A 86 2.34 -0.97 9.59
N TYR A 87 2.04 -2.24 9.85
CA TYR A 87 0.64 -2.70 9.93
C TYR A 87 0.42 -3.54 11.18
N TRP A 88 -0.80 -3.49 11.70
CA TRP A 88 -1.23 -4.25 12.88
C TRP A 88 -2.72 -4.57 12.80
N GLU A 89 -3.15 -5.47 13.68
CA GLU A 89 -4.56 -5.80 13.88
C GLU A 89 -5.00 -5.30 15.25
N GLU A 90 -6.13 -4.59 15.30
CA GLU A 90 -6.77 -4.11 16.52
C GLU A 90 -8.29 -4.19 16.34
N ASP A 91 -9.01 -4.67 17.37
CA ASP A 91 -10.48 -4.83 17.34
C ASP A 91 -11.02 -5.54 16.07
N ASN A 92 -10.31 -6.58 15.63
CA ASN A 92 -10.66 -7.38 14.44
C ASN A 92 -10.67 -6.55 13.13
N LYS A 93 -9.94 -5.44 13.11
CA LYS A 93 -9.66 -4.58 11.96
C LYS A 93 -8.16 -4.49 11.73
N MET A 94 -7.78 -4.30 10.47
CA MET A 94 -6.38 -4.08 10.11
C MET A 94 -6.13 -2.59 9.91
N PHE A 95 -4.99 -2.13 10.38
CA PHE A 95 -4.53 -0.76 10.23
C PHE A 95 -3.16 -0.72 9.60
N VAL A 96 -2.89 0.36 8.89
CA VAL A 96 -1.59 0.65 8.30
C VAL A 96 -1.20 2.07 8.71
N ARG A 97 0.00 2.20 9.26
CA ARG A 97 0.68 3.48 9.48
C ARG A 97 1.69 3.67 8.37
N VAL A 98 1.58 4.80 7.68
CA VAL A 98 2.54 5.25 6.67
C VAL A 98 3.45 6.28 7.31
N HIS A 99 4.73 5.96 7.44
CA HIS A 99 5.76 6.93 7.78
C HIS A 99 6.32 7.53 6.49
N ALA A 100 6.09 8.82 6.30
CA ALA A 100 6.55 9.59 5.14
C ALA A 100 7.78 10.41 5.50
N PHE A 101 8.81 10.35 4.67
CA PHE A 101 10.07 11.08 4.86
C PHE A 101 10.39 11.90 3.62
N LYS A 102 10.60 13.20 3.78
CA LYS A 102 11.05 14.11 2.72
C LYS A 102 12.09 15.06 3.30
N ASP A 103 13.35 14.88 2.93
CA ASP A 103 14.48 15.55 3.58
C ASP A 103 14.45 15.36 5.12
N GLU A 104 14.35 16.44 5.87
CA GLU A 104 14.20 16.43 7.34
C GLU A 104 12.73 16.37 7.80
N MET A 105 11.76 16.42 6.88
CA MET A 105 10.34 16.35 7.19
C MET A 105 9.91 14.91 7.44
N LYS A 106 9.06 14.74 8.45
CA LYS A 106 8.42 13.47 8.79
C LYS A 106 6.92 13.65 8.87
N GLY A 107 6.17 12.74 8.26
CA GLY A 107 4.71 12.64 8.36
C GLY A 107 4.29 11.24 8.77
N GLU A 108 3.20 11.13 9.51
CA GLU A 108 2.62 9.85 9.91
C GLU A 108 1.12 9.83 9.59
N TYR A 109 0.67 8.79 8.89
CA TYR A 109 -0.70 8.66 8.43
C TYR A 109 -1.26 7.29 8.81
N ASP A 110 -2.34 7.27 9.59
CA ASP A 110 -3.04 6.04 9.96
C ASP A 110 -4.25 5.84 9.05
N THR A 111 -4.41 4.62 8.54
CA THR A 111 -5.54 4.24 7.68
C THR A 111 -6.07 2.85 8.03
N GLU A 112 -7.39 2.67 7.98
CA GLU A 112 -8.03 1.36 8.11
C GLU A 112 -7.87 0.59 6.79
N LEU A 113 -7.29 -0.59 6.87
CA LEU A 113 -7.13 -1.48 5.72
C LEU A 113 -8.27 -2.48 5.65
N ARG A 114 -9.03 -2.46 4.56
CA ARG A 114 -10.11 -3.42 4.28
C ARG A 114 -9.70 -4.40 3.19
N VAL A 115 -9.59 -5.66 3.58
CA VAL A 115 -9.33 -6.76 2.64
C VAL A 115 -10.65 -7.36 2.17
N LYS A 116 -11.04 -7.07 0.93
CA LYS A 116 -12.20 -7.66 0.28
C LYS A 116 -11.83 -8.99 -0.34
N LYS A 117 -12.55 -10.04 0.03
CA LYS A 117 -12.32 -11.40 -0.49
C LYS A 117 -13.26 -11.69 -1.65
N HIS A 118 -12.69 -11.90 -2.83
CA HIS A 118 -13.39 -12.32 -4.05
C HIS A 118 -12.76 -13.59 -4.61
N GLN A 119 -13.38 -14.27 -5.59
CA GLN A 119 -12.70 -15.34 -6.32
C GLN A 119 -12.17 -14.82 -7.65
N CYS A 120 -10.92 -15.13 -7.97
CA CYS A 120 -10.38 -14.83 -9.29
C CYS A 120 -11.00 -15.74 -10.36
N GLU A 121 -10.89 -15.32 -11.62
CA GLU A 121 -11.47 -16.01 -12.77
C GLU A 121 -10.97 -17.46 -12.88
N ASN A 122 -9.70 -17.70 -12.56
CA ASN A 122 -9.12 -19.04 -12.61
C ASN A 122 -9.71 -19.96 -11.54
N CYS A 123 -9.80 -19.50 -10.29
CA CYS A 123 -10.37 -20.28 -9.18
C CYS A 123 -11.87 -20.51 -9.37
N SER A 124 -12.61 -19.49 -9.81
CA SER A 124 -14.04 -19.61 -10.10
C SER A 124 -14.32 -20.66 -11.18
N ARG A 125 -13.53 -20.66 -12.27
CA ARG A 125 -13.63 -21.70 -13.33
C ARG A 125 -13.30 -23.10 -12.82
N PHE A 126 -12.30 -23.22 -11.96
CA PHE A 126 -11.91 -24.51 -11.38
C PHE A 126 -13.03 -25.12 -10.53
N HIS A 127 -13.69 -24.31 -9.68
CA HIS A 127 -14.82 -24.77 -8.87
C HIS A 127 -16.12 -24.97 -9.67
N GLY A 128 -16.28 -24.29 -10.80
CA GLY A 128 -17.42 -24.45 -11.72
C GLY A 128 -17.37 -25.70 -12.61
N GLY A 129 -16.39 -26.61 -12.42
CA GLY A 129 -16.26 -27.83 -13.24
C GLY A 129 -15.70 -27.57 -14.65
N PHE A 130 -15.08 -26.41 -14.89
CA PHE A 130 -14.53 -26.08 -16.19
C PHE A 130 -13.14 -26.70 -16.37
N TYR A 131 -13.03 -27.70 -17.24
CA TYR A 131 -11.76 -28.26 -17.69
C TYR A 131 -11.40 -27.73 -19.08
N LYS A 132 -10.23 -27.08 -19.24
CA LYS A 132 -9.69 -26.72 -20.56
C LYS A 132 -9.21 -27.97 -21.33
N VAL A 133 -8.78 -29.01 -20.62
CA VAL A 133 -8.32 -30.29 -21.19
C VAL A 133 -8.79 -31.42 -20.27
N LYS A 134 -9.36 -32.48 -20.84
CA LYS A 134 -9.73 -33.72 -20.14
C LYS A 134 -8.85 -34.86 -20.64
N MET A 135 -7.81 -35.22 -19.89
CA MET A 135 -6.93 -36.33 -20.26
C MET A 135 -7.46 -37.63 -19.65
N GLN A 136 -8.02 -38.50 -20.48
CA GLN A 136 -8.44 -39.85 -20.07
C GLN A 136 -7.33 -40.85 -20.36
N LEU A 137 -6.72 -41.37 -19.30
CA LEU A 137 -5.82 -42.52 -19.38
C LEU A 137 -6.67 -43.80 -19.35
N ARG A 138 -6.53 -44.62 -20.39
CA ARG A 138 -7.09 -45.98 -20.45
C ARG A 138 -5.93 -46.96 -20.55
N GLY A 139 -5.88 -47.93 -19.64
CA GLY A 139 -4.96 -49.06 -19.72
C GLY A 139 -5.70 -50.29 -20.22
N GLU A 140 -5.15 -50.98 -21.23
CA GLU A 140 -5.57 -52.34 -21.55
C GLU A 140 -4.81 -53.31 -20.63
N GLN A 141 -5.54 -54.15 -19.90
CA GLN A 141 -4.96 -55.32 -19.25
C GLN A 141 -4.71 -56.39 -20.34
N ASN A 142 -3.55 -56.34 -20.99
CA ASN A 142 -3.05 -57.52 -21.69
C ASN A 142 -2.36 -58.45 -20.69
N GLY A 143 -3.18 -59.13 -19.90
CA GLY A 143 -2.79 -60.27 -19.08
C GLY A 143 -3.30 -61.55 -19.71
N ARG A 144 -2.56 -62.09 -20.68
CA ARG A 144 -2.45 -63.53 -21.00
C ARG A 144 -1.34 -63.79 -22.00
#